data_AF-A0AAE3GTB1-F1
#
_entry.id   AF-A0AAE3GTB1-F1
#
_cell.length_a   1.000
_cell.length_b   1.000
_cell.length_c   1.000
_cell.angle_alpha   90.00
_cell.angle_beta   90.00
_cell.angle_gamma   90.00
#
_symmetry.space_group_name_H-M   'P 1'
#
loop_
_entity.id
_entity.type
_entity.pdbx_description
1 polymer ?
#
loop_
_entity_poly.entity_id
_entity_poly.type
_entity_poly.pdbx_seq_one_letter_code
_entity_poly.pdbx_strand_id
1 'polypeptide(L)'
;MKKVNSEMEDDLRSEYNLKSLKVRKLGPKRKSFSGTTVLLDPDVAEIFTNADAVNDALRFLIGIMEENQDIALKIKQRISLD
;
A
#
# COMPACT_ATOMS: atom_id res chain seq x y z
N MET A 1 3.40 -0.55 -45.97
CA MET A 1 4.51 -0.90 -45.05
C MET A 1 4.57 -2.42 -44.97
N LYS A 2 5.72 -3.02 -45.27
CA LYS A 2 5.90 -4.48 -45.33
C LYS A 2 5.99 -5.02 -43.89
N LYS A 3 5.09 -5.91 -43.47
CA LYS A 3 5.19 -6.58 -42.17
C LYS A 3 6.36 -7.56 -42.23
N VAL A 4 7.42 -7.28 -41.48
CA VAL A 4 8.51 -8.22 -41.26
C VAL A 4 8.04 -9.16 -40.15
N ASN A 5 7.58 -10.36 -40.53
CA ASN A 5 7.48 -11.47 -39.60
C ASN A 5 8.91 -11.91 -39.28
N SER A 6 9.47 -11.42 -38.16
CA SER A 6 10.68 -11.99 -37.61
C SER A 6 10.30 -13.19 -36.76
N GLU A 7 10.07 -14.33 -37.40
CA GLU A 7 10.22 -15.65 -36.77
C GLU A 7 11.72 -15.89 -36.55
N MET A 8 12.37 -15.01 -35.76
CA MET A 8 13.69 -15.31 -35.23
C MET A 8 13.44 -16.21 -34.02
N GLU A 9 13.80 -17.48 -34.15
CA GLU A 9 13.85 -18.38 -33.01
C GLU A 9 14.78 -17.77 -31.96
N ASP A 10 14.29 -17.74 -30.71
CA ASP A 10 15.00 -17.16 -29.58
C ASP A 10 16.16 -18.10 -29.21
N ASP A 11 17.32 -17.90 -29.83
CA ASP A 11 18.54 -18.69 -29.63
C ASP A 11 19.12 -18.58 -28.20
N LEU A 12 18.47 -17.84 -27.30
CA LEU A 12 18.90 -17.71 -25.92
C LEU A 12 18.69 -19.02 -25.15
N ARG A 13 19.71 -19.40 -24.38
CA ARG A 13 19.62 -20.53 -23.45
C ARG A 13 18.54 -20.26 -22.40
N SER A 14 17.87 -21.31 -21.93
CA SER A 14 16.73 -21.22 -21.01
C SER A 14 17.04 -20.50 -19.70
N GLU A 15 18.31 -20.53 -19.25
CA GLU A 15 18.76 -19.82 -18.04
C GLU A 15 18.70 -18.29 -18.19
N TYR A 16 18.70 -17.76 -19.41
CA TYR A 16 18.59 -16.32 -19.69
C TYR A 16 17.15 -15.86 -19.96
N ASN A 17 16.14 -16.67 -19.61
CA ASN A 17 14.73 -16.27 -19.73
C ASN A 17 14.32 -15.30 -18.61
N LEU A 18 14.41 -14.00 -18.89
CA LEU A 18 14.08 -12.94 -17.93
C LEU A 18 12.57 -12.66 -17.80
N LYS A 19 11.69 -13.38 -18.52
CA LYS A 19 10.24 -13.10 -18.57
C LYS A 19 9.55 -13.31 -17.21
N SER A 20 10.13 -14.11 -16.32
CA SER A 20 9.61 -14.38 -14.97
C SER A 20 10.07 -13.37 -13.92
N LEU A 21 11.02 -12.49 -14.25
CA LEU A 21 11.56 -11.53 -13.29
C LEU A 21 10.59 -10.36 -13.08
N LYS A 22 10.28 -10.07 -11.80
CA LYS A 22 9.59 -8.84 -11.41
C LYS A 22 10.54 -7.65 -11.59
N VAL A 23 10.52 -7.04 -12.77
CA VAL A 23 11.36 -5.86 -13.07
C VAL A 23 10.83 -4.59 -12.40
N ARG A 24 11.68 -3.90 -11.62
CA ARG A 24 11.42 -2.56 -11.08
C ARG A 24 12.25 -1.52 -11.82
N LYS A 25 11.61 -0.50 -12.38
CA LYS A 25 12.31 0.58 -13.10
C LYS A 25 12.93 1.59 -12.12
N LEU A 26 14.27 1.64 -12.04
CA LEU A 26 15.02 2.59 -11.20
C LEU A 26 15.48 3.83 -11.98
N GLY A 27 15.37 5.05 -11.43
CA GLY A 27 15.96 6.26 -12.04
C GLY A 27 15.44 7.61 -11.49
N PRO A 28 16.22 8.70 -11.63
CA PRO A 28 16.06 9.98 -10.93
C PRO A 28 14.86 10.87 -11.35
N LYS A 29 13.98 10.38 -12.23
CA LYS A 29 12.74 11.08 -12.65
C LYS A 29 11.48 10.21 -12.51
N ARG A 30 11.57 9.09 -11.81
CA ARG A 30 10.41 8.22 -11.58
C ARG A 30 9.83 8.54 -10.22
N LYS A 31 8.51 8.75 -10.19
CA LYS A 31 7.76 8.90 -8.94
C LYS A 31 8.10 7.68 -8.09
N SER A 32 8.68 7.88 -6.90
CA SER A 32 8.45 6.92 -5.82
C SER A 32 6.94 6.66 -5.80
N PHE A 33 6.52 5.42 -5.57
CA PHE A 33 5.08 5.12 -5.58
C PHE A 33 4.36 6.22 -4.79
N SER A 34 3.49 6.91 -5.51
CA SER A 34 3.08 8.28 -5.27
C SER A 34 2.72 8.54 -3.81
N GLY A 35 3.45 9.42 -3.11
CA GLY A 35 3.13 9.84 -1.73
C GLY A 35 3.87 9.08 -0.62
N THR A 36 3.36 9.22 0.61
CA THR A 36 3.89 8.54 1.80
C THR A 36 3.57 7.05 1.72
N THR A 37 4.61 6.20 1.73
CA THR A 37 4.47 4.74 1.74
C THR A 37 4.69 4.23 3.15
N VAL A 38 3.75 3.44 3.67
CA VAL A 38 3.86 2.76 4.98
C VAL A 38 4.20 1.30 4.72
N LEU A 39 5.25 0.81 5.37
CA LEU A 39 5.60 -0.60 5.37
C LEU A 39 4.81 -1.30 6.47
N LEU A 40 4.14 -2.40 6.12
CA LEU A 40 3.45 -3.26 7.07
C LEU A 40 4.32 -4.46 7.41
N ASP A 41 4.24 -4.91 8.66
CA ASP A 41 4.86 -6.16 9.08
C ASP A 41 4.14 -7.37 8.45
N PRO A 42 4.82 -8.54 8.32
CA PRO A 42 4.29 -9.69 7.58
C PRO A 42 2.96 -10.23 8.13
N ASP A 43 2.84 -10.30 9.46
CA ASP A 43 1.63 -10.71 10.17
C ASP A 43 0.45 -9.77 9.90
N VAL A 44 0.70 -8.46 9.89
CA VAL A 44 -0.31 -7.46 9.56
C VAL A 44 -0.72 -7.55 8.08
N ALA A 45 0.23 -7.80 7.18
CA ALA A 45 -0.04 -7.95 5.75
C ALA A 45 -0.83 -9.23 5.42
N GLU A 46 -0.69 -10.29 6.22
CA GLU A 46 -1.51 -11.50 6.11
C GLU A 46 -2.98 -11.23 6.47
N ILE A 47 -3.22 -10.36 7.45
CA ILE A 47 -4.57 -9.97 7.88
C ILE A 47 -5.16 -8.94 6.91
N PHE A 48 -4.37 -7.95 6.50
CA PHE A 48 -4.80 -6.85 5.64
C PHE A 48 -4.19 -6.95 4.24
N THR A 49 -4.87 -7.68 3.37
CA THR A 49 -4.40 -7.97 2.01
C THR A 49 -4.54 -6.81 1.01
N ASN A 50 -5.32 -5.77 1.33
CA ASN A 50 -5.51 -4.58 0.49
C ASN A 50 -5.37 -3.28 1.32
N ALA A 51 -4.86 -2.23 0.68
CA ALA A 51 -4.72 -0.89 1.23
C ALA A 51 -6.06 -0.28 1.68
N ASP A 52 -7.17 -0.58 0.99
CA ASP A 52 -8.49 -0.07 1.40
C ASP A 52 -8.88 -0.58 2.80
N ALA A 53 -8.65 -1.88 3.07
CA ALA A 53 -8.95 -2.49 4.36
C ALA A 53 -8.11 -1.89 5.50
N VAL A 54 -6.84 -1.58 5.24
CA VAL A 54 -5.95 -0.90 6.20
C VAL A 54 -6.49 0.49 6.51
N ASN A 55 -6.83 1.26 5.47
CA ASN A 55 -7.31 2.63 5.63
C ASN A 55 -8.62 2.70 6.40
N ASP A 56 -9.54 1.78 6.12
CA ASP A 56 -10.83 1.74 6.81
C ASP A 56 -10.69 1.34 8.28
N ALA A 57 -9.81 0.39 8.59
CA ALA A 57 -9.49 0.03 9.97
C ALA A 57 -8.86 1.21 10.75
N LEU A 58 -7.91 1.93 10.14
CA LEU A 58 -7.29 3.10 10.77
C LEU A 58 -8.29 4.24 10.97
N ARG A 59 -9.18 4.50 10.01
CA ARG A 59 -10.25 5.50 10.15
C ARG A 59 -11.23 5.14 11.26
N PHE A 60 -11.60 3.87 11.35
CA PHE A 60 -12.48 3.38 12.42
C PHE A 60 -11.84 3.60 13.80
N LEU A 61 -10.55 3.27 13.94
CA LEU A 61 -9.81 3.52 15.17
C LEU A 61 -9.76 5.02 15.53
N ILE A 62 -9.50 5.88 14.54
CA ILE A 62 -9.53 7.33 14.74
C ILE A 62 -10.91 7.78 15.26
N GLY A 63 -11.99 7.30 14.64
CA GLY A 63 -13.35 7.63 15.06
C GLY A 63 -13.65 7.21 16.51
N ILE A 64 -13.23 6.01 16.92
CA ILE A 64 -13.36 5.56 18.32
C ILE A 64 -12.56 6.45 19.27
N MET A 65 -11.34 6.84 18.88
CA MET A 65 -10.48 7.67 19.71
C MET A 65 -11.07 9.08 19.90
N GLU A 66 -11.61 9.67 18.84
CA GLU A 66 -12.29 10.97 18.90
C GLU A 66 -13.55 10.91 19.77
N GLU A 67 -14.39 9.89 19.60
CA GLU A 67 -15.59 9.71 20.43
C GLU A 67 -15.25 9.58 21.91
N ASN A 68 -14.22 8.80 22.23
CA ASN A 68 -13.76 8.63 23.61
C ASN A 68 -13.20 9.93 24.21
N GLN A 69 -12.50 10.76 23.42
CA GLN A 69 -12.03 12.07 23.86
C GLN A 69 -13.20 13.01 24.14
N ASP A 70 -14.20 13.04 23.27
CA ASP A 70 -15.40 13.85 23.46
C ASP A 70 -16.19 13.43 24.69
N ILE A 71 -16.32 12.12 24.94
CA ILE A 71 -16.94 11.58 26.15
C ILE A 71 -16.15 12.01 27.39
N ALA A 72 -14.82 11.87 27.37
CA ALA A 72 -13.95 12.28 28.48
C ALA A 72 -14.04 13.78 28.78
N LEU A 73 -14.11 14.62 27.73
CA LEU A 73 -14.29 16.07 27.87
C LEU A 73 -15.66 16.43 28.46
N LYS A 74 -16.74 15.78 28.00
CA LYS A 74 -18.11 15.98 28.53
C LYS A 74 -18.21 15.56 30.00
N ILE A 75 -17.59 14.45 30.39
CA ILE A 75 -17.55 13.98 31.77
C ILE A 75 -16.80 15.00 32.65
N LYS A 76 -15.64 15.49 32.20
CA LYS A 76 -14.85 16.48 32.93
C LYS A 76 -15.59 17.80 33.12
N GLN A 77 -16.34 18.25 32.12
CA GLN A 77 -17.19 19.44 32.21
C GLN A 77 -18.31 19.27 33.22
N ARG A 78 -18.96 18.10 33.25
CA ARG A 78 -20.04 17.81 34.20
C ARG A 78 -19.56 17.75 35.65
N ILE A 79 -18.40 17.14 35.90
CA ILE A 79 -17.79 17.06 37.24
C ILE A 79 -17.30 18.44 37.73
N SER A 80 -16.98 19.36 36.81
CA SER A 80 -16.52 20.72 37.17
C SER A 80 -17.68 21.71 37.40
N LEU A 81 -18.94 21.29 37.22
CA LEU A 81 -20.14 22.10 37.44
C LEU A 81 -20.88 21.76 38.75
N ASP A 82 -20.46 20.71 39.46
CA ASP A 82 -20.91 20.34 40.82
C ASP A 82 -19.86 20.78 41.86
#